data_AF-F7FHQ3-F1
#
_entry.id   AF-F7FHQ3-F1
#
_cell.length_a   1.000
_cell.length_b   1.000
_cell.length_c   1.000
_cell.angle_alpha   90.00
_cell.angle_beta   90.00
_cell.angle_gamma   90.00
#
_symmetry.space_group_name_H-M   'P 1'
#
loop_
_entity.id
_entity.type
_entity.pdbx_description
1 polymer ?
#
loop_
_entity_poly.entity_id
_entity_poly.type
_entity_poly.pdbx_seq_one_letter_code
_entity_poly.pdbx_strand_id
1 'polypeptide(L)'
;MELNPTEDLHLRHVEKDVLIPKIMREKARERCSDQVQDFTKCCKDSGFLMVAKCRRENSALKECLTAHYKNPDFYEECKMEYLKEEKIQKTGILLEQVQSFYSIS
;
A
#
# COMPACT_ATOMS: atom_id res chain seq x y z
N MET A 1 -0.60 9.21 20.95
CA MET A 1 -0.72 7.74 20.79
C MET A 1 0.66 7.27 20.42
N GLU A 2 1.44 6.80 21.40
CA GLU A 2 2.84 6.44 21.21
C GLU A 2 2.93 5.02 20.61
N LEU A 3 3.61 4.88 19.48
CA LEU A 3 4.01 3.57 18.97
C LEU A 3 5.04 2.96 19.93
N ASN A 4 4.85 1.70 20.30
CA ASN A 4 5.87 0.96 21.03
C ASN A 4 7.07 0.67 20.10
N PRO A 5 8.32 1.02 20.49
CA PRO A 5 9.54 0.79 19.70
C PRO A 5 9.80 -0.68 19.29
N THR A 6 9.09 -1.63 19.89
CA THR A 6 9.25 -3.07 19.65
C THR A 6 8.52 -3.57 18.41
N GLU A 7 7.57 -2.82 17.84
CA GLU A 7 6.82 -3.28 16.66
C GLU A 7 7.70 -3.27 15.37
N ASP A 8 8.71 -2.40 15.32
CA ASP A 8 9.65 -2.28 14.19
C ASP A 8 10.68 -3.40 14.11
N LEU A 9 11.02 -3.95 15.28
CA LEU A 9 11.96 -5.04 15.45
C LEU A 9 11.39 -6.40 15.00
N HIS A 10 10.08 -6.51 14.78
CA HIS A 10 9.39 -7.79 14.57
C HIS A 10 8.73 -7.99 13.19
N LEU A 11 8.72 -6.98 12.32
CA LEU A 11 8.15 -7.13 10.97
C LEU A 11 8.99 -8.13 10.14
N ARG A 12 8.32 -9.15 9.61
CA ARG A 12 8.88 -10.17 8.71
C ARG A 12 9.26 -9.54 7.37
N HIS A 13 10.15 -10.21 6.63
CA HIS A 13 10.59 -9.78 5.30
C HIS A 13 9.40 -9.54 4.34
N VAL A 14 8.40 -10.44 4.36
CA VAL A 14 7.19 -10.28 3.54
C VAL A 14 6.40 -9.01 3.92
N GLU A 15 6.40 -8.63 5.19
CA GLU A 15 5.66 -7.46 5.66
C GLU A 15 6.38 -6.18 5.23
N LYS A 16 7.70 -6.14 5.43
CA LYS A 16 8.56 -5.00 5.07
C LYS A 16 8.65 -4.78 3.57
N ASP A 17 8.78 -5.85 2.78
CA ASP A 17 9.15 -5.77 1.37
C ASP A 17 7.99 -6.07 0.40
N VAL A 18 6.86 -6.57 0.90
CA VAL A 18 5.68 -6.89 0.07
C VAL A 18 4.42 -6.20 0.56
N LEU A 19 4.01 -6.40 1.83
CA LEU A 19 2.70 -5.94 2.31
C LEU A 19 2.66 -4.42 2.54
N ILE A 20 3.63 -3.84 3.25
CA ILE A 20 3.71 -2.39 3.42
C ILE A 20 3.92 -1.68 2.06
N PRO A 21 4.83 -2.13 1.17
CA PRO A 21 4.96 -1.55 -0.17
C PRO A 21 3.70 -1.70 -1.04
N LYS A 22 2.86 -2.71 -0.80
CA LYS A 22 1.56 -2.84 -1.47
C LYS A 22 0.60 -1.74 -1.01
N ILE A 23 0.48 -1.50 0.30
CA ILE A 23 -0.33 -0.40 0.84
C ILE A 23 0.17 0.95 0.32
N MET A 24 1.49 1.17 0.37
CA MET A 24 2.11 2.38 -0.19
C MET A 24 1.75 2.58 -1.67
N ARG A 25 1.77 1.52 -2.48
CA ARG A 25 1.42 1.59 -3.90
C ARG A 25 -0.02 2.02 -4.12
N GLU A 26 -0.95 1.46 -3.36
CA GLU A 26 -2.37 1.78 -3.46
C GLU A 26 -2.63 3.23 -3.04
N LYS A 27 -2.14 3.65 -1.87
CA LYS A 27 -2.23 5.05 -1.42
C LYS A 27 -1.54 6.06 -2.34
N ALA A 28 -0.35 5.73 -2.85
CA ALA A 28 0.35 6.62 -3.76
C ALA A 28 -0.41 6.78 -5.09
N ARG A 29 -1.10 5.74 -5.56
CA ARG A 29 -1.98 5.86 -6.74
C ARG A 29 -3.20 6.74 -6.49
N GLU A 30 -3.78 6.69 -5.29
CA GLU A 30 -4.86 7.59 -4.90
C GLU A 30 -4.39 9.05 -4.82
N ARG A 31 -3.21 9.29 -4.23
CA ARG A 31 -2.62 10.64 -4.12
C ARG A 31 -2.16 11.21 -5.46
N CYS A 32 -1.72 10.35 -6.38
CA CYS A 32 -1.35 10.72 -7.74
C CYS A 32 -2.52 10.55 -8.73
N SER A 33 -3.77 10.70 -8.28
CA SER A 33 -4.97 10.43 -9.10
C SER A 33 -4.97 11.20 -10.41
N ASP A 34 -4.50 12.44 -10.40
CA ASP A 34 -4.49 13.31 -11.58
C ASP A 34 -3.51 12.77 -12.63
N GLN A 35 -2.30 12.42 -12.22
CA GLN A 35 -1.30 11.82 -13.11
C GLN A 35 -1.74 10.43 -13.59
N VAL A 36 -2.45 9.66 -12.76
CA VAL A 36 -3.06 8.38 -13.15
C VAL A 36 -4.13 8.60 -14.22
N GLN A 37 -4.99 9.61 -14.06
CA GLN A 37 -6.03 9.94 -15.03
C GLN A 37 -5.45 10.42 -16.36
N ASP A 38 -4.47 11.33 -16.33
CA ASP A 38 -3.79 11.84 -17.51
C ASP A 38 -3.07 10.72 -18.29
N PHE A 39 -2.33 9.87 -17.57
CA PHE A 39 -1.69 8.71 -18.17
C PHE A 39 -2.73 7.75 -18.76
N THR A 40 -3.78 7.43 -18.01
CA THR A 40 -4.86 6.52 -18.48
C THR A 40 -5.55 7.07 -19.72
N LYS A 41 -5.81 8.38 -19.76
CA LYS A 41 -6.39 9.06 -20.92
C LYS A 41 -5.46 8.93 -22.12
N CYS A 42 -4.18 9.24 -21.96
CA CYS A 42 -3.21 9.08 -23.04
C CYS A 42 -3.13 7.63 -23.55
N CYS A 43 -3.17 6.63 -22.65
CA CYS A 43 -3.15 5.22 -23.01
C CYS A 43 -4.35 4.85 -23.89
N LYS A 44 -5.54 5.32 -23.53
CA LYS A 44 -6.78 5.08 -24.29
C LYS A 44 -6.72 5.74 -25.67
N ASP A 45 -6.17 6.95 -25.76
CA ASP A 45 -6.12 7.71 -27.03
C ASP A 45 -5.00 7.23 -27.97
N SER A 46 -3.90 6.68 -27.42
CA SER A 46 -2.70 6.34 -28.19
C SER A 46 -2.71 4.94 -28.80
N GLY A 47 -3.55 4.03 -28.28
CA GLY A 47 -3.62 2.64 -28.73
C GLY A 47 -2.24 1.97 -28.77
N PHE A 48 -1.87 1.40 -29.92
CA PHE A 48 -0.60 0.69 -30.10
C PHE A 48 0.65 1.58 -29.92
N LEU A 49 0.53 2.90 -30.12
CA LEU A 49 1.66 3.84 -30.04
C LEU A 49 1.86 4.44 -28.64
N MET A 50 1.21 3.89 -27.62
CA MET A 50 1.24 4.38 -26.22
C MET A 50 2.67 4.64 -25.69
N VAL A 51 3.59 3.69 -25.85
CA VAL A 51 4.95 3.80 -25.28
C VAL A 51 5.77 4.95 -25.90
N ALA A 52 5.44 5.34 -27.13
CA ALA A 52 6.05 6.49 -27.78
C ALA A 52 5.34 7.80 -27.42
N LYS A 53 4.01 7.81 -27.42
CA LYS A 53 3.19 9.02 -27.24
C LYS A 53 3.03 9.45 -25.78
N CYS A 54 2.89 8.50 -24.85
CA CYS A 54 2.58 8.77 -23.44
C CYS A 54 3.82 8.88 -22.54
N ARG A 55 5.00 9.17 -23.11
CA ARG A 55 6.25 9.26 -22.34
C ARG A 55 6.21 10.35 -21.28
N ARG A 56 5.56 11.47 -21.60
CA ARG A 56 5.44 12.63 -20.72
C ARG A 56 4.56 12.30 -19.52
N GLU A 57 3.36 11.78 -19.76
CA GLU A 57 2.40 11.40 -18.74
C GLU A 57 2.96 10.26 -17.87
N ASN A 58 3.65 9.29 -18.47
CA ASN A 58 4.33 8.23 -17.73
C ASN A 58 5.44 8.77 -16.82
N SER A 59 6.22 9.76 -17.30
CA SER A 59 7.29 10.37 -16.49
C SER A 59 6.70 11.15 -15.32
N ALA A 60 5.65 11.95 -15.56
CA ALA A 60 4.95 12.68 -14.50
C ALA A 60 4.35 11.73 -13.45
N LEU A 61 3.69 10.65 -13.89
CA LEU A 61 3.17 9.63 -12.98
C LEU A 61 4.29 8.94 -12.18
N LYS A 62 5.39 8.58 -12.85
CA LYS A 62 6.54 7.95 -12.20
C LYS A 62 7.18 8.89 -11.17
N GLU A 63 7.32 10.17 -11.48
CA GLU A 63 7.86 11.18 -10.57
C GLU A 63 6.98 11.33 -9.33
N CYS A 64 5.67 11.46 -9.50
CA CYS A 64 4.72 11.54 -8.39
C CYS A 64 4.81 10.31 -7.47
N LEU A 65 4.75 9.10 -8.04
CA LEU A 65 4.85 7.87 -7.27
C LEU A 65 6.20 7.76 -6.55
N THR A 66 7.30 8.09 -7.24
CA THR A 66 8.65 7.99 -6.67
C THR A 66 8.86 8.98 -5.52
N ALA A 67 8.26 10.17 -5.59
CA ALA A 67 8.29 11.14 -4.50
C ALA A 67 7.69 10.55 -3.21
N HIS A 68 6.57 9.83 -3.33
CA HIS A 68 5.95 9.14 -2.19
C HIS A 68 6.80 7.97 -1.69
N TYR A 69 7.33 7.11 -2.57
CA TYR A 69 8.17 5.98 -2.15
C TYR A 69 9.46 6.38 -1.43
N LYS A 70 10.00 7.56 -1.74
CA LYS A 70 11.20 8.11 -1.07
C LYS A 70 10.89 8.83 0.23
N ASN A 71 9.62 9.05 0.55
CA ASN A 71 9.22 9.77 1.75
C ASN A 71 9.14 8.80 2.96
N PRO A 72 10.01 8.95 3.98
CA PRO A 72 9.98 8.08 5.16
C PRO A 72 8.70 8.24 5.97
N ASP A 73 8.12 9.45 6.05
CA ASP A 73 6.87 9.69 6.78
C ASP A 73 5.71 8.91 6.14
N PHE A 74 5.72 8.80 4.81
CA PHE A 74 4.73 8.03 4.07
C PHE A 74 4.86 6.53 4.33
N TYR A 75 6.10 6.03 4.45
CA TYR A 75 6.34 4.64 4.84
C TYR A 75 5.78 4.33 6.23
N GLU A 76 6.07 5.20 7.21
CA GLU A 76 5.59 5.03 8.59
C GLU A 76 4.05 5.10 8.67
N GLU A 77 3.42 5.99 7.91
CA GLU A 77 1.95 6.03 7.80
C GLU A 77 1.37 4.70 7.29
N CYS A 78 1.92 4.15 6.20
CA CYS A 78 1.44 2.90 5.60
C CYS A 78 1.71 1.68 6.50
N LYS A 79 2.84 1.69 7.22
CA LYS A 79 3.20 0.67 8.21
C LYS A 79 2.25 0.68 9.40
N MET A 80 1.83 1.85 9.87
CA MET A 80 0.86 1.95 10.95
C MET A 80 -0.50 1.40 10.58
N GLU A 81 -0.92 1.66 9.34
CA GLU A 81 -2.13 1.07 8.77
C GLU A 81 -2.03 -0.45 8.69
N TYR A 82 -0.91 -0.98 8.19
CA TYR A 82 -0.63 -2.42 8.17
C TYR A 82 -0.75 -3.05 9.57
N LEU A 83 -0.09 -2.47 10.57
CA LEU A 83 -0.11 -2.99 11.94
C LEU A 83 -1.52 -2.94 12.55
N LYS A 84 -2.30 -1.91 12.22
CA LYS A 84 -3.70 -1.80 12.66
C LYS A 84 -4.56 -2.92 12.06
N GLU A 85 -4.44 -3.16 10.76
CA GLU A 85 -5.17 -4.24 10.09
C GLU A 85 -4.74 -5.62 10.62
N GLU A 86 -3.45 -5.84 10.83
CA GLU A 86 -2.93 -7.10 11.37
C GLU A 86 -3.47 -7.38 12.78
N LYS A 87 -3.55 -6.37 13.65
CA LYS A 87 -4.15 -6.48 14.99
C LYS A 87 -5.63 -6.87 14.92
N ILE A 88 -6.38 -6.28 13.99
CA ILE A 88 -7.80 -6.60 13.78
C ILE A 88 -7.94 -8.06 13.31
N GLN A 89 -7.14 -8.49 12.32
CA GLN A 89 -7.17 -9.85 11.80
C GLN A 89 -6.82 -10.90 12.88
N LYS A 90 -5.76 -10.67 13.66
CA LYS A 90 -5.36 -11.56 14.76
C LYS A 90 -6.47 -11.67 15.82
N THR A 91 -7.10 -10.55 16.16
CA THR A 91 -8.22 -10.52 17.12
C THR A 91 -9.41 -11.31 16.57
N GLY A 92 -9.74 -11.15 15.28
CA GLY A 92 -10.81 -11.91 14.63
C GLY A 92 -10.57 -13.42 14.66
N ILE A 93 -9.36 -13.86 14.28
CA ILE A 93 -8.97 -15.28 14.31
C ILE A 93 -9.07 -15.85 15.74
N LEU A 94 -8.63 -15.09 16.74
CA LEU A 94 -8.72 -15.51 18.13
C LEU A 94 -10.19 -15.71 18.57
N LEU A 95 -11.08 -14.79 18.22
CA LEU A 95 -12.50 -14.90 18.55
C LEU A 95 -13.15 -16.13 17.89
N GLU A 96 -12.84 -16.42 16.63
CA GLU A 96 -13.32 -17.63 15.95
C GLU A 96 -12.83 -18.92 16.61
N GLN A 97 -11.53 -18.97 16.99
CA GLN A 97 -10.97 -20.13 17.68
C GLN A 97 -11.59 -20.35 19.06
N VAL A 98 -11.79 -19.27 19.82
CA VAL A 98 -12.47 -19.31 21.11
C VAL A 98 -13.92 -19.79 20.96
N GLN A 99 -14.65 -19.27 19.97
CA GLN A 99 -16.03 -19.67 19.70
C GLN A 99 -16.14 -21.14 19.24
N SER A 100 -15.17 -21.62 18.45
CA SER A 100 -15.07 -23.03 18.06
C SER A 100 -14.84 -23.95 19.27
N PHE A 101 -13.95 -23.56 20.20
CA PHE A 101 -13.69 -24.34 21.42
C PHE A 101 -14.94 -24.48 22.30
N TYR A 102 -15.70 -23.39 22.50
CA TYR A 102 -16.95 -23.42 23.27
C TYR A 102 -18.09 -24.17 22.56
N SER A 103 -18.02 -24.35 21.24
CA SER A 103 -19.04 -25.11 20.48
C SER A 103 -18.80 -26.62 20.48
N ILE A 104 -17.61 -27.07 20.91
CA ILE A 104 -17.20 -28.48 20.99
C ILE A 104 -17.27 -29.01 22.45
N SER A 105 -17.43 -28.11 23.43
CA SER A 105 -17.59 -28.43 24.86
C SER A 105 -19.06 -28.50 25.25
#